data_AF-A0A8H6SPS4-F1
#
_entry.id   AF-A0A8H6SPS4-F1
#
_cell.length_a   1.000
_cell.length_b   1.000
_cell.length_c   1.000
_cell.angle_alpha   90.00
_cell.angle_beta   90.00
_cell.angle_gamma   90.00
#
_symmetry.space_group_name_H-M   'P 1'
#
loop_
_entity.id
_entity.type
_entity.pdbx_description
1 polymer ?
#
loop_
_entity_poly.entity_id
_entity_poly.type
_entity_poly.pdbx_seq_one_letter_code
_entity_poly.pdbx_strand_id
1 'polypeptide(L)'
;MSRLRVDSSFASQFTRPLSVASLPVSRVASSSTEELRSILASLKPPFSQAAVDDALEYLSNNSQSFLVAEERGEEKTPEDQLRNAVVSEVAVGLYGRALDEYLNQAIEIEAEADWWANIERSELNVVWFLIQTLPERLTRVFKTIAAATRAHGLPLQVSSFSPSSLLRLFPSTSAQPSALTRAFFPHLEDEPSMVSVVWTRPSLRTPRLLHSIWSAIFLPVHLTREECRLKRRQLRSVLDRRATTLGMLADLRRKESSQNLPMDLLVQLGGDPENEPTSSLECIQVVSSVLFPKAVREHAETIGALRRPSRLALLWPKLLLFPPLALYAAKVLYDSRASLFELARDAKATLEGFVRNSLVEPLKDVIKTVRTGGEDGVIVRPEGVAADVQSLERMTLSLARDQLNYNAAQLDALSKQIRVGDLTPVLQLYEEDIKHPVKSALTGALLRSMFIQVQKAKVDIGQALSGIDKLLKSQELTFAFVGLAPALVIVTLAGRYVSRLWRGAVFTQGRFARGKRRTAAWDAMRRIERILVSEPRTGEMGTEELSNRASGMLLISVTRLRTYAETSLPTSSRLREGFLEDVADLEDPEMPRQEKLRVVERMWRCWGGVLGWGHVAAEGIFGV
;
A
#
# COMPACT_ATOMS: atom_id res chain seq x y z
N MET A 1 -17.57 -10.18 4.96
CA MET A 1 -16.94 -10.75 3.76
C MET A 1 -18.06 -11.22 2.88
N SER A 2 -18.46 -10.35 1.95
CA SER A 2 -19.04 -10.81 0.70
C SER A 2 -18.08 -11.87 0.16
N ARG A 3 -18.60 -13.07 -0.11
CA ARG A 3 -17.85 -14.04 -0.90
C ARG A 3 -17.53 -13.31 -2.20
N LEU A 4 -16.25 -13.19 -2.55
CA LEU A 4 -15.84 -12.76 -3.89
C LEU A 4 -16.25 -13.91 -4.82
N ARG A 5 -17.55 -14.02 -5.09
CA ARG A 5 -18.04 -14.86 -6.16
C ARG A 5 -17.60 -14.12 -7.41
N VAL A 6 -16.82 -14.77 -8.25
CA VAL A 6 -16.50 -14.22 -9.56
C VAL A 6 -17.84 -14.02 -10.26
N ASP A 7 -18.17 -12.78 -10.62
CA ASP A 7 -19.37 -12.53 -11.41
C ASP A 7 -19.19 -13.26 -12.74
N SER A 8 -20.29 -13.76 -13.29
CA SER A 8 -20.42 -14.71 -14.42
C SER A 8 -19.74 -14.33 -15.75
N SER A 9 -18.93 -13.27 -15.80
CA SER A 9 -18.26 -12.74 -16.99
C SER A 9 -17.20 -13.69 -17.55
N PHE A 10 -16.38 -14.33 -16.71
CA PHE A 10 -15.33 -15.23 -17.19
C PHE A 10 -15.91 -16.48 -17.86
N ALA A 11 -16.72 -17.25 -17.12
CA ALA A 11 -17.31 -18.48 -17.65
C ALA A 11 -18.19 -18.21 -18.88
N SER A 12 -18.96 -17.12 -18.89
CA SER A 12 -19.78 -16.76 -20.05
C SER A 12 -18.95 -16.37 -21.28
N GLN A 13 -17.85 -15.61 -21.13
CA GLN A 13 -16.94 -15.33 -22.24
C GLN A 13 -16.24 -16.60 -22.74
N PHE A 14 -15.91 -17.50 -21.81
CA PHE A 14 -15.21 -18.74 -22.11
C PHE A 14 -16.11 -19.76 -22.85
N THR A 15 -17.41 -19.78 -22.56
CA THR A 15 -18.38 -20.70 -23.19
C THR A 15 -19.16 -20.13 -24.36
N ARG A 16 -19.20 -18.79 -24.53
CA ARG A 16 -19.90 -18.12 -25.65
C ARG A 16 -19.55 -18.67 -27.05
N PRO A 17 -18.30 -18.97 -27.41
CA PRO A 17 -18.00 -19.51 -28.74
C PRO A 17 -18.38 -21.00 -28.91
N LEU A 18 -18.69 -21.70 -27.82
CA LEU A 18 -19.15 -23.10 -27.85
C LEU A 18 -20.66 -23.22 -28.04
N SER A 19 -21.42 -22.12 -27.87
CA SER A 19 -22.86 -22.11 -28.12
C SER A 19 -23.13 -22.10 -29.63
N VAL A 20 -23.68 -23.20 -30.14
CA VAL A 20 -24.02 -23.39 -31.55
C VAL A 20 -25.52 -23.12 -31.71
N ALA A 21 -25.94 -21.89 -31.45
CA ALA A 21 -27.36 -21.52 -31.59
C ALA A 21 -27.71 -21.11 -33.04
N SER A 22 -27.62 -22.04 -34.00
CA SER A 22 -28.41 -21.91 -35.24
C SER A 22 -29.72 -22.66 -35.04
N LEU A 23 -30.81 -21.93 -34.81
CA LEU A 23 -32.16 -22.49 -34.71
C LEU A 23 -32.50 -23.27 -36.00
N PRO A 24 -32.78 -24.58 -35.94
CA PRO A 24 -33.26 -25.31 -37.10
C PRO A 24 -34.64 -24.76 -37.51
N VAL A 25 -34.77 -24.29 -38.75
CA VAL A 25 -36.05 -23.85 -39.32
C VAL A 25 -36.88 -25.09 -39.65
N SER A 26 -37.62 -25.64 -38.69
CA SER A 26 -38.64 -26.67 -38.96
C SER A 26 -40.02 -26.04 -39.13
N ARG A 27 -40.70 -26.39 -40.23
CA ARG A 27 -42.03 -25.89 -40.64
C ARG A 27 -43.21 -26.61 -39.99
N VAL A 28 -42.96 -27.68 -39.23
CA VAL A 28 -44.00 -28.46 -38.53
C VAL A 28 -43.85 -28.20 -37.03
N ALA A 29 -44.93 -27.72 -36.40
CA ALA A 29 -44.98 -27.40 -34.98
C ALA A 29 -45.79 -28.46 -34.23
N SER A 30 -45.11 -29.32 -33.48
CA SER A 30 -45.68 -30.12 -32.39
C SER A 30 -45.51 -29.37 -31.07
N SER A 31 -46.38 -29.60 -30.07
CA SER A 31 -46.26 -28.94 -28.76
C SER A 31 -44.90 -29.21 -28.08
N SER A 32 -44.33 -30.41 -28.26
CA SER A 32 -42.99 -30.79 -27.81
C SER A 32 -41.89 -29.97 -28.48
N THR A 33 -42.00 -29.69 -29.79
CA THR A 33 -41.01 -28.83 -30.49
C THR A 33 -41.06 -27.37 -30.06
N GLU A 34 -42.23 -26.85 -29.68
CA GLU A 34 -42.36 -25.48 -29.16
C GLU A 34 -41.75 -25.33 -27.77
N GLU A 35 -41.96 -26.33 -26.89
CA GLU A 35 -41.34 -26.39 -25.57
C GLU A 35 -39.81 -26.48 -25.67
N LEU A 36 -39.27 -27.38 -26.49
CA LEU A 36 -37.82 -27.50 -26.73
C LEU A 36 -37.22 -26.21 -27.31
N ARG A 37 -37.94 -25.50 -28.18
CA ARG A 37 -37.52 -24.18 -28.69
C ARG A 37 -37.49 -23.12 -27.60
N SER A 38 -38.47 -23.15 -26.69
CA SER A 38 -38.54 -22.21 -25.56
C SER A 38 -37.38 -22.42 -24.59
N ILE A 39 -37.01 -23.68 -24.33
CA ILE A 39 -35.88 -24.06 -23.48
C ILE A 39 -34.54 -23.70 -24.17
N LEU A 40 -34.42 -23.97 -25.47
CA LEU A 40 -33.23 -23.56 -26.22
C LEU A 40 -33.09 -22.02 -26.28
N ALA A 41 -34.20 -21.29 -26.29
CA ALA A 41 -34.19 -19.83 -26.22
C ALA A 41 -33.78 -19.29 -24.84
N SER A 42 -34.10 -20.01 -23.74
CA SER A 42 -33.71 -19.65 -22.38
C SER A 42 -32.25 -20.01 -22.06
N LEU A 43 -31.67 -20.98 -22.76
CA LEU A 43 -30.27 -21.43 -22.63
C LEU A 43 -29.23 -20.52 -23.32
N LYS A 44 -29.57 -19.29 -23.69
CA LYS A 44 -28.59 -18.38 -24.31
C LYS A 44 -27.56 -17.86 -23.29
N PRO A 45 -26.27 -17.71 -23.68
CA PRO A 45 -25.27 -17.10 -22.81
C PRO A 45 -25.64 -15.65 -22.46
N PRO A 46 -25.52 -15.21 -21.19
CA PRO A 46 -24.93 -15.93 -20.05
C PRO A 46 -25.86 -17.01 -19.47
N PHE A 47 -25.36 -18.24 -19.37
CA PHE A 47 -26.10 -19.38 -18.83
C PHE A 47 -26.49 -19.11 -17.37
N SER A 48 -27.79 -19.02 -17.10
CA SER A 48 -28.30 -18.93 -15.73
C SER A 48 -28.38 -20.32 -15.10
N GLN A 49 -27.99 -20.45 -13.83
CA GLN A 49 -28.02 -21.74 -13.13
C GLN A 49 -29.44 -22.33 -13.13
N ALA A 50 -30.46 -21.49 -12.94
CA ALA A 50 -31.86 -21.88 -13.01
C ALA A 50 -32.25 -22.43 -14.39
N ALA A 51 -31.86 -21.78 -15.49
CA ALA A 51 -32.21 -22.25 -16.83
C ALA A 51 -31.56 -23.61 -17.18
N VAL A 52 -30.34 -23.87 -16.68
CA VAL A 52 -29.70 -25.18 -16.87
C VAL A 52 -30.39 -26.25 -16.02
N ASP A 53 -30.77 -25.94 -14.78
CA ASP A 53 -31.48 -26.87 -13.91
C ASP A 53 -32.90 -27.17 -14.45
N ASP A 54 -33.63 -26.17 -14.95
CA ASP A 54 -34.95 -26.32 -15.59
C ASP A 54 -34.88 -27.18 -16.86
N ALA A 55 -33.85 -26.97 -17.69
CA ALA A 55 -33.62 -27.76 -18.89
C ALA A 55 -33.25 -29.23 -18.56
N LEU A 56 -32.47 -29.45 -17.50
CA LEU A 56 -32.14 -30.79 -17.00
C LEU A 56 -33.36 -31.50 -16.45
N GLU A 57 -34.24 -30.79 -15.73
CA GLU A 57 -35.49 -31.34 -15.21
C GLU A 57 -36.43 -31.76 -16.36
N TYR A 58 -36.53 -30.93 -17.41
CA TYR A 58 -37.30 -31.26 -18.61
C TYR A 58 -36.75 -32.49 -19.36
N LEU A 59 -35.43 -32.56 -19.56
CA LEU A 59 -34.77 -33.70 -20.18
C LEU A 59 -34.90 -34.97 -19.33
N SER A 60 -34.90 -34.84 -18.00
CA SER A 60 -35.11 -35.94 -17.06
C SER A 60 -36.53 -36.49 -17.15
N ASN A 61 -37.54 -35.62 -17.07
CA ASN A 61 -38.94 -36.01 -17.08
C ASN A 61 -39.37 -36.68 -18.40
N ASN A 62 -38.73 -36.32 -19.51
CA ASN A 62 -39.01 -36.86 -20.84
C ASN A 62 -38.00 -37.93 -21.29
N SER A 63 -37.04 -38.34 -20.45
CA SER A 63 -36.01 -39.33 -20.81
C SER A 63 -36.59 -40.66 -21.32
N GLN A 64 -37.66 -41.16 -20.69
CA GLN A 64 -38.31 -42.41 -21.09
C GLN A 64 -39.04 -42.32 -22.43
N SER A 65 -39.67 -41.18 -22.74
CA SER A 65 -40.32 -40.97 -24.04
C SER A 65 -39.30 -40.83 -25.17
N PHE A 66 -38.10 -40.31 -24.86
CA PHE A 66 -37.00 -40.19 -25.81
C PHE A 66 -36.27 -41.51 -26.10
N LEU A 67 -36.04 -42.36 -25.09
CA LEU A 67 -35.42 -43.68 -25.29
C LEU A 67 -36.28 -44.58 -26.20
N VAL A 68 -37.61 -44.53 -26.05
CA VAL A 68 -38.56 -45.28 -26.89
C VAL A 68 -38.55 -44.78 -28.35
N ALA A 69 -38.28 -43.50 -28.58
CA ALA A 69 -38.16 -42.93 -29.92
C ALA A 69 -36.85 -43.33 -30.61
N GLU A 70 -35.76 -43.45 -29.85
CA GLU A 70 -34.44 -43.85 -30.34
C GLU A 70 -34.38 -45.35 -30.72
N GLU A 71 -35.06 -46.21 -29.97
CA GLU A 71 -35.20 -47.65 -30.29
C GLU A 71 -36.05 -47.94 -31.52
N ARG A 72 -36.92 -47.00 -31.95
CA ARG A 72 -37.83 -47.20 -33.09
C ARG A 72 -37.19 -47.04 -34.46
N GLY A 73 -35.97 -46.50 -34.55
CA GLY A 73 -35.24 -46.34 -35.82
C GLY A 73 -35.95 -45.43 -36.82
N GLU A 74 -36.80 -44.50 -36.36
CA GLU A 74 -37.44 -43.52 -37.23
C GLU A 74 -36.40 -42.53 -37.77
N GLU A 75 -36.57 -42.12 -39.02
CA GLU A 75 -35.68 -41.22 -39.77
C GLU A 75 -35.43 -39.93 -38.97
N LYS A 76 -34.16 -39.49 -38.83
CA LYS A 76 -33.73 -38.32 -38.00
C LYS A 76 -34.72 -37.17 -38.12
N THR A 77 -35.65 -37.09 -37.18
CA THR A 77 -36.71 -36.07 -37.26
C THR A 77 -36.11 -34.71 -36.93
N PRO A 78 -36.71 -33.61 -37.40
CA PRO A 78 -36.30 -32.28 -36.97
C PRO A 78 -36.36 -32.12 -35.43
N GLU A 79 -37.15 -32.95 -34.73
CA GLU A 79 -37.21 -33.02 -33.28
C GLU A 79 -35.91 -33.56 -32.66
N ASP A 80 -35.29 -34.59 -33.26
CA ASP A 80 -34.01 -35.15 -32.79
C ASP A 80 -32.84 -34.19 -32.97
N GLN A 81 -32.85 -33.39 -34.04
CA GLN A 81 -31.84 -32.35 -34.24
C GLN A 81 -31.97 -31.25 -33.17
N LEU A 82 -33.20 -30.86 -32.84
CA LEU A 82 -33.48 -29.87 -31.81
C LEU A 82 -33.11 -30.42 -30.41
N ARG A 83 -33.40 -31.70 -30.15
CA ARG A 83 -33.03 -32.43 -28.94
C ARG A 83 -31.51 -32.44 -28.74
N ASN A 84 -30.76 -32.84 -29.76
CA ASN A 84 -29.30 -32.86 -29.71
C ASN A 84 -28.71 -31.45 -29.51
N ALA A 85 -29.34 -30.41 -30.09
CA ALA A 85 -28.96 -29.03 -29.84
C ALA A 85 -29.19 -28.62 -28.38
N VAL A 86 -30.35 -28.94 -27.78
CA VAL A 86 -30.63 -28.68 -26.36
C VAL A 86 -29.66 -29.43 -25.46
N VAL A 87 -29.40 -30.71 -25.73
CA VAL A 87 -28.44 -31.53 -24.98
C VAL A 87 -27.03 -30.92 -25.06
N SER A 88 -26.60 -30.47 -26.24
CA SER A 88 -25.30 -29.82 -26.41
C SER A 88 -25.19 -28.50 -25.63
N GLU A 89 -26.23 -27.66 -25.65
CA GLU A 89 -26.25 -26.38 -24.92
C GLU A 89 -26.33 -26.58 -23.40
N VAL A 90 -27.09 -27.57 -22.93
CA VAL A 90 -27.10 -27.97 -21.51
C VAL A 90 -25.72 -28.44 -21.08
N ALA A 91 -25.05 -29.22 -21.91
CA ALA A 91 -23.72 -29.73 -21.61
C ALA A 91 -22.65 -28.60 -21.63
N VAL A 92 -22.77 -27.61 -22.52
CA VAL A 92 -21.97 -26.35 -22.48
C VAL A 92 -22.27 -25.54 -21.22
N GLY A 93 -23.54 -25.44 -20.80
CA GLY A 93 -23.95 -24.80 -19.56
C GLY A 93 -23.37 -25.48 -18.32
N LEU A 94 -23.39 -26.81 -18.27
CA LEU A 94 -22.78 -27.61 -17.21
C LEU A 94 -21.25 -27.48 -17.18
N TYR A 95 -20.61 -27.44 -18.34
CA TYR A 95 -19.18 -27.16 -18.45
C TYR A 95 -18.84 -25.76 -17.90
N GLY A 96 -19.62 -24.73 -18.28
CA GLY A 96 -19.48 -23.38 -17.74
C GLY A 96 -19.66 -23.33 -16.22
N ARG A 97 -20.63 -24.07 -15.68
CA ARG A 97 -20.86 -24.23 -14.24
C ARG A 97 -19.67 -24.91 -13.55
N ALA A 98 -19.11 -25.97 -14.14
CA ALA A 98 -17.94 -26.66 -13.62
C ALA A 98 -16.73 -25.73 -13.55
N LEU A 99 -16.48 -24.99 -14.64
CA LEU A 99 -15.40 -24.03 -14.74
C LEU A 99 -15.51 -22.95 -13.64
N ASP A 100 -16.69 -22.35 -13.50
CA ASP A 100 -16.94 -21.31 -12.48
C ASP A 100 -16.80 -21.86 -11.06
N GLU A 101 -17.33 -23.06 -10.77
CA GLU A 101 -17.19 -23.69 -9.46
C GLU A 101 -15.72 -23.99 -9.13
N TYR A 102 -14.98 -24.66 -10.03
CA TYR A 102 -13.56 -24.96 -9.79
C TYR A 102 -12.69 -23.70 -9.70
N LEU A 103 -13.03 -22.65 -10.44
CA LEU A 103 -12.35 -21.36 -10.38
C LEU A 103 -12.62 -20.64 -9.06
N ASN A 104 -13.87 -20.59 -8.61
CA ASN A 104 -14.24 -20.03 -7.31
C ASN A 104 -13.58 -20.80 -6.16
N GLN A 105 -13.56 -22.13 -6.23
CA GLN A 105 -12.85 -23.00 -5.29
C GLN A 105 -11.34 -22.70 -5.28
N ALA A 106 -10.71 -22.56 -6.45
CA ALA A 106 -9.28 -22.24 -6.56
C ALA A 106 -8.95 -20.85 -5.99
N ILE A 107 -9.78 -19.84 -6.24
CA ILE A 107 -9.62 -18.49 -5.69
C ILE A 107 -9.77 -18.51 -4.16
N GLU A 108 -10.70 -19.29 -3.62
CA GLU A 108 -10.81 -19.47 -2.17
C GLU A 108 -9.54 -20.08 -1.58
N ILE A 109 -9.03 -21.17 -2.17
CA ILE A 109 -7.79 -21.82 -1.74
C ILE A 109 -6.61 -20.86 -1.78
N GLU A 110 -6.47 -20.10 -2.87
CA GLU A 110 -5.39 -19.12 -3.03
C GLU A 110 -5.49 -18.01 -1.97
N ALA A 111 -6.70 -17.50 -1.70
CA ALA A 111 -6.92 -16.48 -0.69
C ALA A 111 -6.57 -16.96 0.73
N GLU A 112 -6.89 -18.21 1.07
CA GLU A 112 -6.48 -18.81 2.34
C GLU A 112 -4.96 -19.06 2.37
N ALA A 113 -4.35 -19.53 1.27
CA ALA A 113 -2.89 -19.72 1.18
C ALA A 113 -2.10 -18.40 1.32
N ASP A 114 -2.60 -17.31 0.74
CA ASP A 114 -2.02 -15.97 0.88
C ASP A 114 -2.17 -15.42 2.30
N TRP A 115 -3.27 -15.72 2.99
CA TRP A 115 -3.43 -15.37 4.39
C TRP A 115 -2.36 -16.04 5.27
N TRP A 116 -2.15 -17.35 5.10
CA TRP A 116 -1.09 -18.09 5.79
C TRP A 116 0.31 -17.57 5.43
N ALA A 117 0.55 -17.23 4.17
CA ALA A 117 1.80 -16.63 3.72
C ALA A 117 2.12 -15.30 4.42
N ASN A 118 1.11 -14.47 4.64
CA ASN A 118 1.28 -13.16 5.30
C ASN A 118 1.62 -13.30 6.79
N ILE A 119 1.14 -14.35 7.45
CA ILE A 119 1.53 -14.66 8.83
C ILE A 119 2.97 -15.18 8.85
N GLU A 120 3.31 -16.11 7.97
CA GLU A 120 4.65 -16.72 7.88
C GLU A 120 5.77 -15.70 7.57
N ARG A 121 5.45 -14.59 6.89
CA ARG A 121 6.42 -13.56 6.48
C ARG A 121 7.06 -12.81 7.65
N SER A 122 6.37 -12.64 8.77
CA SER A 122 6.86 -11.83 9.90
C SER A 122 6.75 -12.58 11.23
N GLU A 123 7.83 -12.59 12.00
CA GLU A 123 7.84 -13.21 13.34
C GLU A 123 6.82 -12.57 14.29
N LEU A 124 6.60 -11.25 14.17
CA LEU A 124 5.59 -10.55 14.98
C LEU A 124 4.17 -11.03 14.64
N ASN A 125 3.89 -11.29 13.36
CA ASN A 125 2.60 -11.83 12.94
C ASN A 125 2.41 -13.27 13.44
N VAL A 126 3.48 -14.07 13.45
CA VAL A 126 3.46 -15.44 14.00
C VAL A 126 3.20 -15.42 15.51
N VAL A 127 3.88 -14.55 16.26
CA VAL A 127 3.66 -14.38 17.71
C VAL A 127 2.23 -13.91 17.97
N TRP A 128 1.75 -12.93 17.21
CA TRP A 128 0.37 -12.45 17.32
C TRP A 128 -0.65 -13.55 17.00
N PHE A 129 -0.41 -14.35 15.97
CA PHE A 129 -1.24 -15.51 15.63
C PHE A 129 -1.21 -16.60 16.72
N LEU A 130 -0.06 -16.84 17.34
CA LEU A 130 0.04 -17.73 18.49
C LEU A 130 -0.88 -17.22 19.60
N ILE A 131 -0.78 -15.94 19.98
CA ILE A 131 -1.65 -15.32 21.00
C ILE A 131 -3.13 -15.47 20.61
N GLN A 132 -3.51 -15.16 19.37
CA GLN A 132 -4.89 -15.31 18.89
C GLN A 132 -5.40 -16.76 19.05
N THR A 133 -4.58 -17.76 18.77
CA THR A 133 -4.99 -19.18 18.83
C THR A 133 -4.77 -19.85 20.19
N LEU A 134 -4.21 -19.13 21.19
CA LEU A 134 -3.93 -19.68 22.52
C LEU A 134 -5.16 -20.29 23.21
N PRO A 135 -6.34 -19.64 23.27
CA PRO A 135 -7.49 -20.21 23.99
C PRO A 135 -7.94 -21.53 23.38
N GLU A 136 -7.97 -21.61 22.05
CA GLU A 136 -8.36 -22.82 21.35
C GLU A 136 -7.37 -23.96 21.62
N ARG A 137 -6.06 -23.69 21.53
CA ARG A 137 -5.01 -24.68 21.83
C ARG A 137 -5.05 -25.15 23.29
N LEU A 138 -5.27 -24.24 24.24
CA LEU A 138 -5.38 -24.58 25.65
C LEU A 138 -6.59 -25.47 25.94
N THR A 139 -7.74 -25.22 25.29
CA THR A 139 -8.90 -26.11 25.45
C THR A 139 -8.63 -27.52 24.91
N ARG A 140 -7.87 -27.66 23.82
CA ARG A 140 -7.45 -28.97 23.29
C ARG A 140 -6.53 -29.68 24.27
N VAL A 141 -5.51 -28.98 24.78
CA VAL A 141 -4.62 -29.52 25.81
C VAL A 141 -5.41 -29.94 27.06
N PHE A 142 -6.31 -29.11 27.56
CA PHE A 142 -7.14 -29.44 28.72
C PHE A 142 -8.02 -30.66 28.48
N LYS A 143 -8.63 -30.79 27.29
CA LYS A 143 -9.38 -32.00 26.90
C LYS A 143 -8.49 -33.25 26.88
N THR A 144 -7.28 -33.16 26.35
CA THR A 144 -6.34 -34.29 26.36
C THR A 144 -5.86 -34.66 27.77
N ILE A 145 -5.64 -33.67 28.64
CA ILE A 145 -5.33 -33.90 30.05
C ILE A 145 -6.51 -34.60 30.72
N ALA A 146 -7.74 -34.08 30.55
CA ALA A 146 -8.95 -34.66 31.14
C ALA A 146 -9.22 -36.10 30.66
N ALA A 147 -8.97 -36.39 29.38
CA ALA A 147 -9.06 -37.73 28.82
C ALA A 147 -8.01 -38.67 29.41
N ALA A 148 -6.75 -38.22 29.51
CA ALA A 148 -5.67 -39.01 30.09
C ALA A 148 -5.87 -39.26 31.60
N THR A 149 -6.33 -38.26 32.37
CA THR A 149 -6.61 -38.42 33.80
C THR A 149 -7.78 -39.37 34.03
N ARG A 150 -8.80 -39.35 33.16
CA ARG A 150 -9.93 -40.30 33.20
C ARG A 150 -9.45 -41.72 32.88
N ALA A 151 -8.56 -41.89 31.90
CA ALA A 151 -8.00 -43.20 31.55
C ALA A 151 -7.13 -43.80 32.67
N HIS A 152 -6.46 -42.97 33.48
CA HIS A 152 -5.61 -43.41 34.61
C HIS A 152 -6.35 -43.43 35.96
N GLY A 153 -7.65 -43.13 36.01
CA GLY A 153 -8.46 -43.20 37.23
C GLY A 153 -8.08 -42.19 38.33
N LEU A 154 -7.42 -41.08 37.99
CA LEU A 154 -6.98 -40.07 38.97
C LEU A 154 -8.07 -39.03 39.26
N PRO A 155 -8.28 -38.61 40.51
CA PRO A 155 -9.24 -37.57 40.85
C PRO A 155 -8.80 -36.20 40.30
N LEU A 156 -9.74 -35.44 39.73
CA LEU A 156 -9.53 -34.09 39.17
C LEU A 156 -9.31 -33.06 40.30
N GLN A 157 -8.14 -33.09 40.95
CA GLN A 157 -7.74 -32.09 41.94
C GLN A 157 -6.78 -31.05 41.32
N VAL A 158 -6.82 -29.81 41.80
CA VAL A 158 -5.96 -28.70 41.29
C VAL A 158 -4.45 -29.03 41.42
N SER A 159 -4.08 -29.86 42.40
CA SER A 159 -2.72 -30.38 42.61
C SER A 159 -2.23 -31.33 41.49
N SER A 160 -3.13 -31.98 40.77
CA SER A 160 -2.79 -32.87 39.64
C SER A 160 -2.33 -32.09 38.39
N PHE A 161 -2.63 -30.78 38.32
CA PHE A 161 -2.20 -29.88 37.25
C PHE A 161 -0.81 -29.28 37.47
N SER A 162 -0.04 -29.77 38.45
CA SER A 162 1.34 -29.32 38.62
C SER A 162 2.21 -29.72 37.40
N PRO A 163 3.16 -28.86 36.97
CA PRO A 163 4.00 -29.15 35.79
C PRO A 163 4.78 -30.46 35.96
N SER A 164 5.20 -30.76 37.18
CA SER A 164 5.92 -32.00 37.54
C SER A 164 5.05 -33.25 37.39
N SER A 165 3.78 -33.18 37.78
CA SER A 165 2.82 -34.29 37.64
C SER A 165 2.43 -34.52 36.18
N LEU A 166 2.23 -33.44 35.42
CA LEU A 166 1.92 -33.52 33.99
C LEU A 166 3.08 -34.09 33.16
N LEU A 167 4.32 -33.75 33.48
CA LEU A 167 5.51 -34.33 32.84
C LEU A 167 5.66 -35.84 33.11
N ARG A 168 5.18 -36.32 34.26
CA ARG A 168 5.14 -37.76 34.59
C ARG A 168 4.02 -38.51 33.85
N LEU A 169 2.86 -37.87 33.66
CA LEU A 169 1.74 -38.43 32.91
C LEU A 169 1.97 -38.44 31.39
N PHE A 170 2.80 -37.51 30.89
CA PHE A 170 3.11 -37.37 29.48
C PHE A 170 4.62 -37.35 29.24
N PRO A 171 5.29 -38.51 29.33
CA PRO A 171 6.72 -38.59 29.06
C PRO A 171 7.02 -38.12 27.62
N SER A 172 8.07 -37.31 27.46
CA SER A 172 8.60 -36.96 26.14
C SER A 172 9.80 -37.87 25.88
N THR A 173 9.73 -38.63 24.79
CA THR A 173 10.86 -39.42 24.30
C THR A 173 11.60 -38.58 23.26
N SER A 174 12.92 -38.74 23.14
CA SER A 174 13.74 -38.00 22.15
C SER A 174 13.22 -38.10 20.71
N ALA A 175 12.45 -39.14 20.39
CA ALA A 175 11.87 -39.38 19.07
C ALA A 175 10.38 -38.98 18.92
N GLN A 176 9.65 -38.73 20.02
CA GLN A 176 8.21 -38.43 19.94
C GLN A 176 7.81 -37.27 20.87
N PRO A 177 7.16 -36.22 20.33
CA PRO A 177 6.61 -35.14 21.15
C PRO A 177 5.59 -35.68 22.16
N SER A 178 5.59 -35.12 23.37
CA SER A 178 4.62 -35.47 24.41
C SER A 178 3.19 -35.28 23.87
N ALA A 179 2.24 -36.08 24.35
CA ALA A 179 0.85 -35.94 23.88
C ALA A 179 0.28 -34.53 24.12
N LEU A 180 0.80 -33.80 25.12
CA LEU A 180 0.48 -32.38 25.35
C LEU A 180 0.99 -31.47 24.23
N THR A 181 2.23 -31.67 23.77
CA THR A 181 2.76 -30.90 22.64
C THR A 181 2.04 -31.21 21.34
N ARG A 182 1.59 -32.46 21.13
CA ARG A 182 0.71 -32.84 20.00
C ARG A 182 -0.69 -32.22 20.11
N ALA A 183 -1.27 -32.20 21.30
CA ALA A 183 -2.56 -31.54 21.54
C ALA A 183 -2.50 -30.02 21.31
N PHE A 184 -1.38 -29.39 21.64
CA PHE A 184 -1.15 -27.96 21.42
C PHE A 184 -0.82 -27.63 19.94
N PHE A 185 -0.13 -28.55 19.27
CA PHE A 185 0.30 -28.47 17.87
C PHE A 185 -0.17 -29.72 17.09
N PRO A 186 -1.40 -29.70 16.57
CA PRO A 186 -2.01 -30.89 15.93
C PRO A 186 -1.27 -31.34 14.68
N HIS A 187 -0.55 -30.45 14.00
CA HIS A 187 0.24 -30.75 12.81
C HIS A 187 1.40 -31.72 13.07
N LEU A 188 1.74 -31.98 14.34
CA LEU A 188 2.75 -32.96 14.74
C LEU A 188 2.25 -34.41 14.69
N GLU A 189 0.95 -34.64 14.45
CA GLU A 189 0.38 -35.97 14.22
C GLU A 189 0.73 -36.51 12.83
N ASP A 190 0.75 -35.63 11.82
CA ASP A 190 1.01 -36.02 10.42
C ASP A 190 2.51 -36.15 10.09
N GLU A 191 3.39 -35.33 10.69
CA GLU A 191 4.85 -35.38 10.47
C GLU A 191 5.66 -35.29 11.79
N PRO A 192 5.93 -36.41 12.47
CA PRO A 192 6.64 -36.43 13.76
C PRO A 192 8.15 -36.12 13.66
N SER A 193 8.74 -36.20 12.46
CA SER A 193 10.20 -36.09 12.23
C SER A 193 10.75 -34.67 12.42
N MET A 194 9.92 -33.63 12.29
CA MET A 194 10.37 -32.22 12.34
C MET A 194 10.69 -31.71 13.75
N VAL A 195 10.23 -32.39 14.81
CA VAL A 195 10.52 -32.00 16.20
C VAL A 195 11.98 -32.28 16.57
N SER A 196 12.57 -33.34 16.01
CA SER A 196 13.94 -33.77 16.32
C SER A 196 15.02 -32.73 15.98
N VAL A 197 14.79 -31.92 14.94
CA VAL A 197 15.70 -30.87 14.47
C VAL A 197 15.68 -29.64 15.37
N VAL A 198 14.59 -29.38 16.10
CA VAL A 198 14.50 -28.21 16.98
C VAL A 198 15.11 -28.48 18.37
N TRP A 199 15.22 -29.75 18.75
CA TRP A 199 15.92 -30.17 19.97
C TRP A 199 17.45 -30.26 19.81
N THR A 200 17.99 -30.02 18.61
CA THR A 200 19.46 -29.95 18.42
C THR A 200 20.01 -28.63 18.98
N ARG A 201 20.46 -28.75 20.24
CA ARG A 201 21.30 -27.85 21.06
C ARG A 201 21.91 -26.63 20.33
N PRO A 202 21.58 -25.38 20.73
CA PRO A 202 22.48 -24.26 20.48
C PRO A 202 23.75 -24.41 21.35
N SER A 203 24.86 -23.93 20.80
CA SER A 203 26.24 -23.93 21.32
C SER A 203 26.41 -23.88 22.86
N LEU A 204 27.39 -24.64 23.36
CA LEU A 204 27.77 -24.94 24.76
C LEU A 204 27.95 -23.77 25.75
N ARG A 205 27.63 -22.50 25.42
CA ARG A 205 27.99 -21.31 26.22
C ARG A 205 26.84 -20.46 26.76
N THR A 206 25.56 -20.84 26.60
CA THR A 206 24.44 -20.05 27.15
C THR A 206 24.06 -20.47 28.58
N PRO A 207 23.85 -19.55 29.54
CA PRO A 207 23.44 -19.90 30.89
C PRO A 207 22.03 -20.53 30.92
N ARG A 208 21.82 -21.53 31.80
CA ARG A 208 20.62 -22.39 31.87
C ARG A 208 19.29 -21.62 31.99
N LEU A 209 19.29 -20.47 32.67
CA LEU A 209 18.09 -19.62 32.82
C LEU A 209 17.68 -18.95 31.51
N LEU A 210 18.64 -18.42 30.75
CA LEU A 210 18.36 -17.87 29.42
C LEU A 210 17.89 -18.96 28.47
N HIS A 211 18.45 -20.17 28.53
CA HIS A 211 18.00 -21.31 27.72
C HIS A 211 16.54 -21.69 28.00
N SER A 212 16.11 -21.70 29.28
CA SER A 212 14.72 -22.01 29.63
C SER A 212 13.75 -21.00 29.02
N ILE A 213 14.05 -19.71 29.16
CA ILE A 213 13.22 -18.61 28.61
C ILE A 213 13.25 -18.62 27.08
N TRP A 214 14.42 -18.82 26.47
CA TRP A 214 14.56 -18.89 25.01
C TRP A 214 13.79 -20.08 24.44
N SER A 215 13.90 -21.26 25.06
CA SER A 215 13.14 -22.44 24.64
C SER A 215 11.63 -22.26 24.85
N ALA A 216 11.19 -21.55 25.90
CA ALA A 216 9.78 -21.31 26.16
C ALA A 216 9.12 -20.33 25.17
N ILE A 217 9.88 -19.40 24.61
CA ILE A 217 9.35 -18.35 23.72
C ILE A 217 9.60 -18.68 22.24
N PHE A 218 10.80 -19.15 21.88
CA PHE A 218 11.16 -19.39 20.48
C PHE A 218 10.61 -20.71 19.96
N LEU A 219 10.57 -21.78 20.77
CA LEU A 219 10.06 -23.08 20.32
C LEU A 219 8.59 -23.01 19.89
N PRO A 220 7.65 -22.41 20.65
CA PRO A 220 6.27 -22.32 20.20
C PRO A 220 6.10 -21.45 18.95
N VAL A 221 6.89 -20.38 18.81
CA VAL A 221 6.85 -19.48 17.65
C VAL A 221 7.38 -20.19 16.39
N HIS A 222 8.45 -20.96 16.51
CA HIS A 222 8.95 -21.76 15.40
C HIS A 222 7.93 -22.85 15.00
N LEU A 223 7.33 -23.55 15.97
CA LEU A 223 6.33 -24.58 15.69
C LEU A 223 5.05 -24.01 15.08
N THR A 224 4.59 -22.82 15.50
CA THR A 224 3.47 -22.15 14.80
C THR A 224 3.86 -21.69 13.41
N ARG A 225 5.10 -21.27 13.18
CA ARG A 225 5.60 -20.93 11.85
C ARG A 225 5.61 -22.15 10.93
N GLU A 226 6.07 -23.30 11.42
CA GLU A 226 6.02 -24.56 10.68
C GLU A 226 4.59 -25.03 10.42
N GLU A 227 3.67 -24.86 11.38
CA GLU A 227 2.24 -25.11 11.15
C GLU A 227 1.71 -24.28 9.96
N CYS A 228 2.03 -22.98 9.94
CA CYS A 228 1.62 -22.08 8.86
C CYS A 228 2.22 -22.51 7.52
N ARG A 229 3.49 -22.94 7.51
CA ARG A 229 4.17 -23.47 6.32
C ARG A 229 3.53 -24.73 5.80
N LEU A 230 3.22 -25.68 6.68
CA LEU A 230 2.63 -26.96 6.33
C LEU A 230 1.23 -26.77 5.75
N LYS A 231 0.37 -26.00 6.43
CA LYS A 231 -0.97 -25.64 5.92
C LYS A 231 -0.91 -24.93 4.57
N ARG A 232 0.05 -24.01 4.39
CA ARG A 232 0.29 -23.34 3.10
C ARG A 232 0.72 -24.32 2.01
N ARG A 233 1.57 -25.30 2.31
CA ARG A 233 2.00 -26.34 1.35
C ARG A 233 0.83 -27.26 0.97
N GLN A 234 0.03 -27.69 1.94
CA GLN A 234 -1.18 -28.48 1.69
C GLN A 234 -2.17 -27.72 0.82
N LEU A 235 -2.47 -26.46 1.15
CA LEU A 235 -3.33 -25.61 0.31
C LEU A 235 -2.79 -25.45 -1.11
N ARG A 236 -1.48 -25.26 -1.28
CA ARG A 236 -0.87 -25.23 -2.61
C ARG A 236 -1.01 -26.55 -3.36
N SER A 237 -0.84 -27.69 -2.69
CA SER A 237 -1.02 -28.99 -3.34
C SER A 237 -2.47 -29.20 -3.82
N VAL A 238 -3.46 -28.73 -3.06
CA VAL A 238 -4.87 -28.77 -3.46
C VAL A 238 -5.13 -27.79 -4.60
N LEU A 239 -4.57 -26.57 -4.52
CA LEU A 239 -4.65 -25.58 -5.60
C LEU A 239 -4.07 -26.12 -6.91
N ASP A 240 -2.94 -26.81 -6.82
CA ASP A 240 -2.25 -27.40 -7.97
C ASP A 240 -3.08 -28.50 -8.63
N ARG A 241 -3.78 -29.32 -7.84
CA ARG A 241 -4.73 -30.32 -8.36
C ARG A 241 -5.88 -29.63 -9.10
N ARG A 242 -6.44 -28.55 -8.52
CA ARG A 242 -7.50 -27.75 -9.15
C ARG A 242 -7.02 -27.01 -10.41
N ALA A 243 -5.78 -26.54 -10.41
CA ALA A 243 -5.17 -25.94 -11.59
C ALA A 243 -4.95 -26.98 -12.70
N THR A 244 -4.55 -28.20 -12.38
CA THR A 244 -4.46 -29.27 -13.37
C THR A 244 -5.84 -29.58 -13.98
N THR A 245 -6.90 -29.67 -13.16
CA THR A 245 -8.26 -29.88 -13.69
C THR A 245 -8.73 -28.72 -14.55
N LEU A 246 -8.55 -27.47 -14.10
CA LEU A 246 -8.88 -26.27 -14.90
C LEU A 246 -8.08 -26.21 -16.20
N GLY A 247 -6.82 -26.62 -16.16
CA GLY A 247 -5.95 -26.73 -17.33
C GLY A 247 -6.41 -27.77 -18.34
N MET A 248 -6.81 -28.95 -17.87
CA MET A 248 -7.43 -29.97 -18.73
C MET A 248 -8.71 -29.43 -19.37
N LEU A 249 -9.58 -28.76 -18.59
CA LEU A 249 -10.79 -28.14 -19.11
C LEU A 249 -10.50 -27.08 -20.17
N ALA A 250 -9.45 -26.27 -19.98
CA ALA A 250 -9.05 -25.24 -20.94
C ALA A 250 -8.38 -25.82 -22.20
N ASP A 251 -7.58 -26.87 -22.07
CA ASP A 251 -6.92 -27.58 -23.18
C ASP A 251 -7.95 -28.31 -24.06
N LEU A 252 -8.99 -28.88 -23.46
CA LEU A 252 -10.09 -29.53 -24.19
C LEU A 252 -10.86 -28.54 -25.07
N ARG A 253 -11.08 -27.30 -24.60
CA ARG A 253 -11.62 -26.23 -25.45
C ARG A 253 -10.70 -25.88 -26.62
N ARG A 254 -9.38 -25.96 -26.43
CA ARG A 254 -8.40 -25.62 -27.48
C ARG A 254 -8.30 -26.71 -28.55
N LYS A 255 -8.44 -27.98 -28.17
CA LYS A 255 -8.24 -29.14 -29.06
C LYS A 255 -9.43 -29.47 -29.94
N GLU A 256 -10.65 -29.18 -29.51
CA GLU A 256 -11.85 -29.53 -30.26
C GLU A 256 -12.66 -28.28 -30.65
N SER A 257 -12.89 -28.10 -31.95
CA SER A 257 -13.83 -27.11 -32.51
C SER A 257 -15.16 -27.77 -32.93
N SER A 258 -15.43 -28.99 -32.46
CA SER A 258 -16.49 -29.88 -32.96
C SER A 258 -17.65 -30.08 -31.98
N GLN A 259 -18.84 -30.27 -32.53
CA GLN A 259 -20.16 -30.39 -31.88
C GLN A 259 -20.31 -31.44 -30.74
N ASN A 260 -19.30 -32.28 -30.48
CA ASN A 260 -19.33 -33.38 -29.49
C ASN A 260 -18.54 -33.09 -28.20
N LEU A 261 -17.92 -31.92 -28.10
CA LEU A 261 -17.04 -31.46 -27.03
C LEU A 261 -17.53 -31.69 -25.58
N PRO A 262 -18.80 -31.45 -25.23
CA PRO A 262 -19.18 -31.43 -23.82
C PRO A 262 -19.44 -32.84 -23.25
N MET A 263 -19.53 -33.87 -24.09
CA MET A 263 -19.85 -35.25 -23.66
C MET A 263 -18.62 -36.03 -23.21
N ASP A 264 -17.52 -35.97 -23.95
CA ASP A 264 -16.26 -36.64 -23.59
C ASP A 264 -15.64 -36.01 -22.31
N LEU A 265 -15.89 -34.72 -22.12
CA LEU A 265 -15.55 -33.92 -20.93
C LEU A 265 -16.26 -34.39 -19.65
N LEU A 266 -17.55 -34.71 -19.74
CA LEU A 266 -18.37 -35.19 -18.62
C LEU A 266 -17.93 -36.60 -18.19
N VAL A 267 -17.48 -37.42 -19.14
CA VAL A 267 -16.92 -38.76 -18.88
C VAL A 267 -15.55 -38.66 -18.18
N GLN A 268 -14.66 -37.77 -18.63
CA GLN A 268 -13.34 -37.58 -17.99
C GLN A 268 -13.43 -36.95 -16.58
N LEU A 269 -14.44 -36.11 -16.31
CA LEU A 269 -14.71 -35.57 -14.97
C LEU A 269 -15.35 -36.60 -14.03
N GLY A 270 -15.94 -37.68 -14.56
CA GLY A 270 -16.74 -38.65 -13.82
C GLY A 270 -15.98 -39.76 -13.10
N GLY A 271 -14.68 -39.92 -13.36
CA GLY A 271 -13.78 -40.67 -12.48
C GLY A 271 -13.88 -42.20 -12.49
N ASP A 272 -14.80 -42.83 -13.22
CA ASP A 272 -14.82 -44.28 -13.40
C ASP A 272 -14.91 -44.65 -14.90
N PRO A 273 -13.84 -45.16 -15.52
CA PRO A 273 -13.87 -45.66 -16.90
C PRO A 273 -14.53 -47.04 -17.05
N GLU A 274 -14.98 -47.68 -15.96
CA GLU A 274 -15.54 -49.05 -15.98
C GLU A 274 -17.04 -49.10 -16.29
N ASN A 275 -17.76 -47.98 -16.18
CA ASN A 275 -19.15 -47.86 -16.61
C ASN A 275 -19.23 -46.84 -17.75
N GLU A 276 -19.00 -47.26 -18.99
CA GLU A 276 -19.36 -46.44 -20.15
C GLU A 276 -20.88 -46.25 -20.17
N PRO A 277 -21.40 -45.03 -19.96
CA PRO A 277 -22.82 -44.76 -20.08
C PRO A 277 -23.27 -44.93 -21.53
N THR A 278 -24.33 -45.71 -21.73
CA THR A 278 -24.91 -46.08 -23.03
C THR A 278 -25.58 -44.91 -23.78
N SER A 279 -25.88 -43.79 -23.11
CA SER A 279 -26.52 -42.62 -23.73
C SER A 279 -25.98 -41.28 -23.19
N SER A 280 -25.93 -40.26 -24.06
CA SER A 280 -25.41 -38.93 -23.72
C SER A 280 -26.24 -38.19 -22.64
N LEU A 281 -27.52 -38.53 -22.54
CA LEU A 281 -28.45 -37.94 -21.57
C LEU A 281 -28.22 -38.52 -20.17
N GLU A 282 -27.86 -39.80 -20.05
CA GLU A 282 -27.49 -40.44 -18.78
C GLU A 282 -26.19 -39.85 -18.19
N CYS A 283 -25.17 -39.56 -19.01
CA CYS A 283 -23.93 -38.93 -18.51
C CYS A 283 -24.21 -37.56 -17.88
N ILE A 284 -25.00 -36.73 -18.57
CA ILE A 284 -25.35 -35.38 -18.13
C ILE A 284 -26.09 -35.42 -16.79
N GLN A 285 -27.01 -36.37 -16.64
CA GLN A 285 -27.77 -36.56 -15.39
C GLN A 285 -26.89 -37.06 -14.24
N VAL A 286 -26.03 -38.05 -14.47
CA VAL A 286 -25.12 -38.58 -13.45
C VAL A 286 -24.13 -37.50 -13.00
N VAL A 287 -23.59 -36.72 -13.94
CA VAL A 287 -22.66 -35.64 -13.60
C VAL A 287 -23.34 -34.53 -12.81
N SER A 288 -24.53 -34.08 -13.24
CA SER A 288 -25.31 -33.05 -12.55
C SER A 288 -25.69 -33.46 -11.12
N SER A 289 -26.31 -34.63 -10.97
CA SER A 289 -26.96 -35.04 -9.72
C SER A 289 -26.01 -35.69 -8.70
N VAL A 290 -24.95 -36.37 -9.15
CA VAL A 290 -24.08 -37.16 -8.27
C VAL A 290 -22.70 -36.55 -8.16
N LEU A 291 -22.06 -36.18 -9.26
CA LEU A 291 -20.64 -35.81 -9.25
C LEU A 291 -20.40 -34.38 -8.75
N PHE A 292 -21.20 -33.39 -9.18
CA PHE A 292 -21.05 -32.03 -8.66
C PHE A 292 -21.27 -31.91 -7.15
N PRO A 293 -22.36 -32.47 -6.56
CA PRO A 293 -22.57 -32.38 -5.12
C PRO A 293 -21.50 -33.13 -4.32
N LYS A 294 -20.98 -34.25 -4.84
CA LYS A 294 -19.85 -34.97 -4.24
C LYS A 294 -18.57 -34.13 -4.25
N ALA A 295 -18.21 -33.54 -5.39
CA ALA A 295 -17.01 -32.71 -5.52
C ALA A 295 -17.04 -31.48 -4.60
N VAL A 296 -18.20 -30.84 -4.44
CA VAL A 296 -18.39 -29.70 -3.52
C VAL A 296 -18.26 -30.14 -2.06
N ARG A 297 -18.79 -31.32 -1.68
CA ARG A 297 -18.68 -31.86 -0.32
C ARG A 297 -17.25 -32.22 0.04
N GLU A 298 -16.56 -32.95 -0.83
CA GLU A 298 -15.15 -33.33 -0.64
C GLU A 298 -14.25 -32.09 -0.52
N HIS A 299 -14.51 -31.07 -1.33
CA HIS A 299 -13.82 -29.79 -1.23
C HIS A 299 -14.08 -29.09 0.10
N ALA A 300 -15.32 -29.06 0.58
CA ALA A 300 -15.67 -28.44 1.86
C ALA A 300 -15.00 -29.14 3.05
N GLU A 301 -14.88 -30.47 3.02
CA GLU A 301 -14.21 -31.25 4.05
C GLU A 301 -12.71 -31.01 4.07
N THR A 302 -12.04 -31.11 2.91
CA THR A 302 -10.59 -30.90 2.79
C THR A 302 -10.17 -29.47 3.19
N ILE A 303 -10.95 -28.46 2.81
CA ILE A 303 -10.66 -27.06 3.16
C ILE A 303 -11.04 -26.72 4.60
N GLY A 304 -12.03 -27.41 5.18
CA GLY A 304 -12.48 -27.17 6.55
C GLY A 304 -11.34 -27.18 7.57
N ALA A 305 -10.38 -28.11 7.43
CA ALA A 305 -9.21 -28.22 8.30
C ALA A 305 -8.11 -27.18 8.01
N LEU A 306 -8.03 -26.69 6.76
CA LEU A 306 -6.98 -25.79 6.28
C LEU A 306 -7.37 -24.30 6.33
N ARG A 307 -8.65 -24.01 6.54
CA ARG A 307 -9.17 -22.64 6.69
C ARG A 307 -8.57 -21.94 7.91
N ARG A 308 -8.51 -20.61 7.81
CA ARG A 308 -8.19 -19.75 8.95
C ARG A 308 -9.12 -20.00 10.16
N PRO A 309 -8.62 -19.81 11.39
CA PRO A 309 -9.43 -19.94 12.60
C PRO A 309 -10.63 -19.00 12.64
N SER A 310 -11.59 -19.32 13.50
CA SER A 310 -12.83 -18.54 13.64
C SER A 310 -12.55 -17.05 13.92
N ARG A 311 -13.43 -16.16 13.46
CA ARG A 311 -13.26 -14.71 13.66
C ARG A 311 -13.21 -14.32 15.13
N LEU A 312 -13.97 -15.01 15.98
CA LEU A 312 -13.95 -14.79 17.41
C LEU A 312 -12.58 -15.18 18.00
N ALA A 313 -11.97 -16.27 17.52
CA ALA A 313 -10.60 -16.63 17.89
C ALA A 313 -9.57 -15.59 17.41
N LEU A 314 -9.79 -14.94 16.26
CA LEU A 314 -8.88 -13.87 15.80
C LEU A 314 -9.11 -12.52 16.51
N LEU A 315 -10.33 -12.25 16.97
CA LEU A 315 -10.74 -10.95 17.52
C LEU A 315 -10.72 -10.90 19.05
N TRP A 316 -10.69 -12.03 19.76
CA TRP A 316 -10.74 -12.03 21.23
C TRP A 316 -9.66 -11.17 21.91
N PRO A 317 -8.40 -11.10 21.43
CA PRO A 317 -7.40 -10.27 22.12
C PRO A 317 -7.77 -8.80 22.01
N LYS A 318 -8.34 -8.39 20.87
CA LYS A 318 -8.83 -7.02 20.66
C LYS A 318 -10.08 -6.76 21.47
N LEU A 319 -11.03 -7.69 21.52
CA LEU A 319 -12.28 -7.54 22.26
C LEU A 319 -12.05 -7.44 23.78
N LEU A 320 -11.04 -8.14 24.30
CA LEU A 320 -10.71 -8.12 25.73
C LEU A 320 -9.88 -6.89 26.11
N LEU A 321 -8.95 -6.46 25.25
CA LEU A 321 -7.99 -5.38 25.56
C LEU A 321 -8.50 -3.98 25.16
N PHE A 322 -9.38 -3.89 24.16
CA PHE A 322 -9.90 -2.60 23.68
C PHE A 322 -10.80 -1.89 24.71
N PRO A 323 -11.78 -2.53 25.39
CA PRO A 323 -12.61 -1.86 26.39
C PRO A 323 -11.82 -1.23 27.56
N PRO A 324 -10.90 -1.92 28.25
CA PRO A 324 -10.16 -1.31 29.34
C PRO A 324 -9.19 -0.24 28.84
N LEU A 325 -8.59 -0.41 27.66
CA LEU A 325 -7.74 0.60 27.05
C LEU A 325 -8.53 1.84 26.65
N ALA A 326 -9.73 1.67 26.10
CA ALA A 326 -10.62 2.77 25.73
C ALA A 326 -11.13 3.51 26.98
N LEU A 327 -11.47 2.79 28.05
CA LEU A 327 -11.86 3.40 29.32
C LEU A 327 -10.68 4.12 30.00
N TYR A 328 -9.48 3.55 29.94
CA TYR A 328 -8.27 4.21 30.44
C TYR A 328 -7.95 5.46 29.63
N ALA A 329 -7.99 5.38 28.29
CA ALA A 329 -7.78 6.53 27.42
C ALA A 329 -8.86 7.60 27.64
N ALA A 330 -10.13 7.21 27.78
CA ALA A 330 -11.23 8.13 28.09
C ALA A 330 -11.06 8.78 29.46
N LYS A 331 -10.62 8.01 30.48
CA LYS A 331 -10.32 8.53 31.81
C LYS A 331 -9.17 9.52 31.77
N VAL A 332 -8.04 9.16 31.15
CA VAL A 332 -6.88 10.04 31.00
C VAL A 332 -7.26 11.31 30.25
N LEU A 333 -8.06 11.20 29.18
CA LEU A 333 -8.54 12.35 28.41
C LEU A 333 -9.50 13.23 29.24
N TYR A 334 -10.34 12.63 30.08
CA TYR A 334 -11.26 13.34 30.96
C TYR A 334 -10.51 14.06 32.11
N ASP A 335 -9.56 13.38 32.75
CA ASP A 335 -8.72 13.93 33.82
C ASP A 335 -7.80 15.05 33.28
N SER A 336 -7.34 14.93 32.03
CA SER A 336 -6.53 15.94 31.35
C SER A 336 -7.33 17.05 30.68
N ARG A 337 -8.65 17.15 30.85
CA ARG A 337 -9.44 18.25 30.22
C ARG A 337 -8.96 19.63 30.66
N ALA A 338 -8.57 19.76 31.93
CA ALA A 338 -8.07 21.02 32.48
C ALA A 338 -6.69 21.34 31.91
N SER A 339 -5.78 20.36 31.89
CA SER A 339 -4.44 20.54 31.33
C SER A 339 -4.44 20.72 29.81
N LEU A 340 -5.36 20.10 29.08
CA LEU A 340 -5.55 20.31 27.64
C LEU A 340 -6.11 21.70 27.35
N PHE A 341 -7.03 22.19 28.18
CA PHE A 341 -7.55 23.53 28.05
C PHE A 341 -6.50 24.59 28.40
N GLU A 342 -5.69 24.35 29.44
CA GLU A 342 -4.52 25.17 29.75
C GLU A 342 -3.48 25.11 28.63
N LEU A 343 -3.12 23.93 28.13
CA LEU A 343 -2.21 23.77 26.99
C LEU A 343 -2.74 24.48 25.75
N ALA A 344 -4.04 24.43 25.49
CA ALA A 344 -4.66 25.15 24.36
C ALA A 344 -4.62 26.67 24.56
N ARG A 345 -4.85 27.14 25.79
CA ARG A 345 -4.75 28.56 26.14
C ARG A 345 -3.32 29.06 26.04
N ASP A 346 -2.37 28.30 26.56
CA ASP A 346 -0.93 28.62 26.53
C ASP A 346 -0.39 28.53 25.10
N ALA A 347 -0.82 27.55 24.31
CA ALA A 347 -0.50 27.46 22.90
C ALA A 347 -1.06 28.65 22.12
N LYS A 348 -2.30 29.08 22.42
CA LYS A 348 -2.87 30.29 21.82
C LYS A 348 -2.10 31.54 22.22
N ALA A 349 -1.77 31.70 23.50
CA ALA A 349 -1.00 32.85 23.99
C ALA A 349 0.41 32.89 23.39
N THR A 350 1.06 31.72 23.29
CA THR A 350 2.38 31.57 22.65
C THR A 350 2.31 31.88 21.16
N LEU A 351 1.27 31.42 20.46
CA LEU A 351 1.08 31.71 19.05
C LEU A 351 0.81 33.20 18.82
N GLU A 352 -0.02 33.82 19.65
CA GLU A 352 -0.28 35.26 19.57
C GLU A 352 1.00 36.07 19.83
N GLY A 353 1.75 35.71 20.86
CA GLY A 353 3.05 36.33 21.17
C GLY A 353 4.07 36.15 20.05
N PHE A 354 4.15 34.95 19.48
CA PHE A 354 5.03 34.66 18.35
C PHE A 354 4.64 35.48 17.11
N VAL A 355 3.35 35.53 16.75
CA VAL A 355 2.88 36.30 15.59
C VAL A 355 3.14 37.79 15.81
N ARG A 356 2.79 38.33 16.98
CA ARG A 356 2.96 39.75 17.28
C ARG A 356 4.44 40.16 17.29
N ASN A 357 5.26 39.45 18.04
CA ASN A 357 6.65 39.87 18.29
C ASN A 357 7.62 39.41 17.18
N SER A 358 7.37 38.29 16.52
CA SER A 358 8.31 37.73 15.52
C SER A 358 7.92 38.02 14.08
N LEU A 359 6.65 38.33 13.78
CA LEU A 359 6.19 38.64 12.41
C LEU A 359 5.71 40.08 12.28
N VAL A 360 4.86 40.57 13.20
CA VAL A 360 4.22 41.88 13.06
C VAL A 360 5.17 43.03 13.38
N GLU A 361 5.82 43.03 14.54
CA GLU A 361 6.74 44.13 14.92
C GLU A 361 7.90 44.27 13.93
N PRO A 362 8.62 43.19 13.54
CA PRO A 362 9.71 43.30 12.56
C PRO A 362 9.24 43.76 11.18
N LEU A 363 8.05 43.32 10.73
CA LEU A 363 7.49 43.76 9.45
C LEU A 363 7.11 45.23 9.47
N LYS A 364 6.59 45.72 10.61
CA LYS A 364 6.27 47.13 10.83
C LYS A 364 7.54 47.98 10.82
N ASP A 365 8.63 47.50 11.41
CA ASP A 365 9.93 48.18 11.39
C ASP A 365 10.54 48.23 9.98
N VAL A 366 10.43 47.15 9.21
CA VAL A 366 10.80 47.11 7.79
C VAL A 366 9.99 48.14 6.99
N ILE A 367 8.66 48.15 7.15
CA ILE A 367 7.78 49.08 6.44
C ILE A 367 8.07 50.53 6.83
N LYS A 368 8.28 50.81 8.13
CA LYS A 368 8.62 52.15 8.61
C LYS A 368 9.92 52.62 7.97
N THR A 369 10.95 51.78 7.96
CA THR A 369 12.27 52.09 7.38
C THR A 369 12.18 52.37 5.89
N VAL A 370 11.43 51.57 5.12
CA VAL A 370 11.23 51.78 3.68
C VAL A 370 10.41 53.06 3.41
N ARG A 371 9.43 53.37 4.26
CA ARG A 371 8.53 54.53 4.08
C ARG A 371 9.14 55.87 4.49
N THR A 372 10.00 55.90 5.52
CA THR A 372 10.63 57.15 6.02
C THR A 372 11.98 57.48 5.36
N GLY A 373 12.47 56.65 4.43
CA GLY A 373 13.50 57.07 3.48
C GLY A 373 14.73 57.75 4.09
N GLY A 374 15.23 57.27 5.23
CA GLY A 374 16.55 57.63 5.77
C GLY A 374 16.78 59.08 6.26
N GLU A 375 15.83 60.01 6.15
CA GLU A 375 16.08 61.44 6.46
C GLU A 375 15.73 61.86 7.90
N ASP A 376 14.73 61.23 8.54
CA ASP A 376 14.16 61.71 9.82
C ASP A 376 14.96 61.39 11.09
N GLY A 377 16.13 60.75 10.97
CA GLY A 377 16.83 60.14 12.11
C GLY A 377 18.28 60.57 12.32
N VAL A 378 18.83 61.48 11.51
CA VAL A 378 20.26 61.80 11.58
C VAL A 378 20.58 62.49 12.91
N ILE A 379 21.34 61.82 13.78
CA ILE A 379 21.64 62.30 15.14
C ILE A 379 22.53 63.56 15.08
N VAL A 380 23.33 63.69 14.03
CA VAL A 380 24.06 64.92 13.69
C VAL A 380 23.18 65.79 12.80
N ARG A 381 22.57 66.82 13.41
CA ARG A 381 21.83 67.86 12.70
C ARG A 381 22.69 68.41 11.55
N PRO A 382 22.27 68.28 10.28
CA PRO A 382 23.03 68.85 9.14
C PRO A 382 23.22 70.36 9.31
N GLU A 383 22.33 71.02 10.06
CA GLU A 383 22.44 72.43 10.44
C GLU A 383 23.65 72.71 11.33
N GLY A 384 24.03 71.76 12.21
CA GLY A 384 25.20 71.89 13.08
C GLY A 384 26.52 71.83 12.31
N VAL A 385 26.63 70.90 11.36
CA VAL A 385 27.80 70.81 10.46
C VAL A 385 27.85 72.03 9.53
N ALA A 386 26.70 72.48 9.02
CA ALA A 386 26.64 73.70 8.20
C ALA A 386 27.06 74.96 8.97
N ALA A 387 26.67 75.08 10.25
CA ALA A 387 27.08 76.19 11.11
C ALA A 387 28.60 76.18 11.36
N ASP A 388 29.18 75.00 11.57
CA ASP A 388 30.63 74.85 11.76
C ASP A 388 31.41 75.15 10.46
N VAL A 389 30.90 74.75 9.29
CA VAL A 389 31.47 75.13 7.96
C VAL A 389 31.43 76.64 7.76
N GLN A 390 30.33 77.30 8.11
CA GLN A 390 30.22 78.77 8.01
C GLN A 390 31.17 79.49 8.99
N SER A 391 31.43 78.93 10.16
CA SER A 391 32.44 79.45 11.10
C SER A 391 33.84 79.35 10.50
N LEU A 392 34.18 78.19 9.94
CA LEU A 392 35.45 77.93 9.27
C LEU A 392 35.68 78.87 8.09
N GLU A 393 34.64 79.13 7.29
CA GLU A 393 34.64 80.09 6.18
C GLU A 393 34.98 81.49 6.68
N ARG A 394 34.30 82.00 7.71
CA ARG A 394 34.57 83.34 8.26
C ARG A 394 35.98 83.48 8.82
N MET A 395 36.45 82.48 9.58
CA MET A 395 37.80 82.53 10.16
C MET A 395 38.89 82.48 9.10
N THR A 396 38.71 81.65 8.09
CA THR A 396 39.68 81.52 6.99
C THR A 396 39.75 82.78 6.13
N LEU A 397 38.61 83.37 5.78
CA LEU A 397 38.57 84.61 5.01
C LEU A 397 39.19 85.77 5.79
N SER A 398 38.99 85.85 7.12
CA SER A 398 39.66 86.85 7.95
C SER A 398 41.18 86.68 7.97
N LEU A 399 41.68 85.45 8.04
CA LEU A 399 43.12 85.19 8.03
C LEU A 399 43.75 85.51 6.66
N ALA A 400 43.10 85.12 5.57
CA ALA A 400 43.57 85.40 4.22
C ALA A 400 43.59 86.91 3.91
N ARG A 401 42.63 87.66 4.44
CA ARG A 401 42.60 89.12 4.33
C ARG A 401 43.74 89.78 5.10
N ASP A 402 43.97 89.37 6.34
CA ASP A 402 44.93 90.01 7.24
C ASP A 402 46.39 89.66 6.90
N GLN A 403 46.68 88.45 6.42
CA GLN A 403 48.06 87.97 6.24
C GLN A 403 48.50 87.78 4.80
N LEU A 404 47.57 87.44 3.90
CA LEU A 404 47.88 87.23 2.48
C LEU A 404 47.49 88.43 1.61
N ASN A 405 46.85 89.46 2.18
CA ASN A 405 46.38 90.67 1.49
C ASN A 405 45.55 90.37 0.22
N TYR A 406 44.73 89.32 0.24
CA TYR A 406 43.94 88.91 -0.92
C TYR A 406 42.88 89.95 -1.31
N ASN A 407 42.72 90.16 -2.61
CA ASN A 407 41.68 91.03 -3.18
C ASN A 407 40.29 90.38 -3.07
N ALA A 408 39.22 91.20 -3.17
CA ALA A 408 37.83 90.73 -3.00
C ALA A 408 37.45 89.56 -3.93
N ALA A 409 37.97 89.51 -5.16
CA ALA A 409 37.74 88.41 -6.09
C ALA A 409 38.45 87.10 -5.68
N GLN A 410 39.62 87.19 -5.04
CA GLN A 410 40.38 86.03 -4.55
C GLN A 410 39.77 85.46 -3.26
N LEU A 411 39.15 86.30 -2.43
CA LEU A 411 38.41 85.88 -1.25
C LEU A 411 37.13 85.10 -1.61
N ASP A 412 36.41 85.47 -2.67
CA ASP A 412 35.24 84.70 -3.15
C ASP A 412 35.65 83.34 -3.75
N ALA A 413 36.78 83.29 -4.47
CA ALA A 413 37.35 82.04 -4.94
C ALA A 413 37.76 81.12 -3.78
N LEU A 414 38.38 81.68 -2.72
CA LEU A 414 38.76 80.94 -1.53
C LEU A 414 37.52 80.46 -0.73
N SER A 415 36.45 81.26 -0.61
CA SER A 415 35.16 80.85 -0.02
C SER A 415 34.60 79.58 -0.69
N LYS A 416 34.59 79.55 -2.02
CA LYS A 416 34.14 78.38 -2.80
C LYS A 416 35.03 77.15 -2.56
N GLN A 417 36.34 77.33 -2.47
CA GLN A 417 37.29 76.26 -2.14
C GLN A 417 37.09 75.72 -0.72
N ILE A 418 36.86 76.59 0.27
CA ILE A 418 36.61 76.20 1.67
C ILE A 418 35.33 75.37 1.79
N ARG A 419 34.26 75.70 1.04
CA ARG A 419 33.01 74.93 1.02
C ARG A 419 33.18 73.52 0.46
N VAL A 420 34.18 73.32 -0.39
CA VAL A 420 34.59 72.02 -0.93
C VAL A 420 35.57 71.30 0.00
N GLY A 421 36.06 71.96 1.08
CA GLY A 421 36.98 71.40 2.07
C GLY A 421 38.47 71.62 1.76
N ASP A 422 38.76 72.37 0.70
CA ASP A 422 40.12 72.69 0.29
C ASP A 422 40.63 73.93 1.04
N LEU A 423 41.57 73.69 1.96
CA LEU A 423 42.21 74.69 2.80
C LEU A 423 43.72 74.81 2.51
N THR A 424 44.17 74.29 1.36
CA THR A 424 45.59 74.23 0.98
C THR A 424 46.33 75.57 1.18
N PRO A 425 45.78 76.74 0.80
CA PRO A 425 46.49 78.02 0.98
C PRO A 425 46.72 78.40 2.46
N VAL A 426 45.81 78.03 3.36
CA VAL A 426 45.95 78.29 4.80
C VAL A 426 46.89 77.29 5.47
N LEU A 427 46.89 76.05 4.99
CA LEU A 427 47.80 75.01 5.46
C LEU A 427 49.25 75.34 5.12
N GLN A 428 49.49 75.93 3.93
CA GLN A 428 50.82 76.43 3.55
C GLN A 428 51.28 77.55 4.49
N LEU A 429 50.39 78.48 4.86
CA LEU A 429 50.69 79.56 5.81
C LEU A 429 51.01 79.02 7.21
N TYR A 430 50.27 78.01 7.67
CA TYR A 430 50.60 77.28 8.90
C TYR A 430 51.96 76.58 8.83
N GLU A 431 52.28 75.93 7.71
CA GLU A 431 53.56 75.23 7.50
C GLU A 431 54.75 76.19 7.47
N GLU A 432 54.54 77.42 7.00
CA GLU A 432 55.54 78.48 7.07
C GLU A 432 55.67 79.04 8.49
N ASP A 433 54.56 79.30 9.17
CA ASP A 433 54.54 79.83 10.54
C ASP A 433 55.11 78.86 11.58
N ILE A 434 54.95 77.54 11.39
CA ILE A 434 55.49 76.55 12.34
C ILE A 434 57.01 76.41 12.26
N LYS A 435 57.64 76.83 11.15
CA LYS A 435 59.11 76.88 11.03
C LYS A 435 59.71 77.93 11.97
N HIS A 436 58.92 78.92 12.40
CA HIS A 436 59.35 79.99 13.31
C HIS A 436 58.36 80.19 14.47
N PRO A 437 58.25 79.21 15.39
CA PRO A 437 57.12 79.10 16.31
C PRO A 437 57.04 80.27 17.32
N VAL A 438 58.18 80.74 17.83
CA VAL A 438 58.20 81.82 18.84
C VAL A 438 57.85 83.17 18.21
N LYS A 439 58.31 83.43 16.99
CA LYS A 439 58.05 84.68 16.27
C LYS A 439 56.60 84.74 15.78
N SER A 440 56.09 83.64 15.20
CA SER A 440 54.74 83.58 14.65
C SER A 440 53.64 83.45 15.72
N ALA A 441 53.97 83.00 16.94
CA ALA A 441 53.04 83.05 18.08
C ALA A 441 52.89 84.47 18.63
N LEU A 442 53.98 85.25 18.72
CA LEU A 442 53.96 86.65 19.17
C LEU A 442 53.23 87.58 18.19
N THR A 443 53.31 87.30 16.88
CA THR A 443 52.52 88.01 15.85
C THR A 443 51.06 87.54 15.77
N GLY A 444 50.69 86.49 16.51
CA GLY A 444 49.33 85.94 16.55
C GLY A 444 48.90 85.14 15.32
N ALA A 445 49.80 84.92 14.36
CA ALA A 445 49.54 84.21 13.10
C ALA A 445 49.32 82.71 13.32
N LEU A 446 50.26 82.09 14.04
CA LEU A 446 50.26 80.66 14.31
C LEU A 446 49.07 80.22 15.17
N LEU A 447 48.63 81.06 16.11
CA LEU A 447 47.49 80.75 16.98
C LEU A 447 46.17 80.78 16.19
N ARG A 448 46.01 81.72 15.25
CA ARG A 448 44.82 81.80 14.37
C ARG A 448 44.75 80.63 13.39
N SER A 449 45.87 80.25 12.77
CA SER A 449 45.93 79.11 11.85
C SER A 449 45.71 77.77 12.58
N MET A 450 46.19 77.63 13.82
CA MET A 450 45.86 76.50 14.69
C MET A 450 44.37 76.41 15.01
N PHE A 451 43.70 77.52 15.36
CA PHE A 451 42.26 77.52 15.61
C PHE A 451 41.44 77.12 14.38
N ILE A 452 41.87 77.51 13.17
CA ILE A 452 41.27 77.07 11.92
C ILE A 452 41.38 75.55 11.76
N GLN A 453 42.53 74.94 12.10
CA GLN A 453 42.68 73.48 12.05
C GLN A 453 41.79 72.74 13.06
N VAL A 454 41.63 73.27 14.27
CA VAL A 454 40.71 72.70 15.26
C VAL A 454 39.26 72.75 14.75
N GLN A 455 38.86 73.84 14.10
CA GLN A 455 37.53 73.94 13.50
C GLN A 455 37.36 73.05 12.28
N LYS A 456 38.40 72.90 11.44
CA LYS A 456 38.40 71.92 10.35
C LYS A 456 38.21 70.51 10.89
N ALA A 457 38.97 70.12 11.90
CA ALA A 457 38.84 68.82 12.54
C ALA A 457 37.43 68.59 13.11
N LYS A 458 36.81 69.62 13.71
CA LYS A 458 35.41 69.54 14.18
C LYS A 458 34.42 69.31 13.04
N VAL A 459 34.58 70.02 11.92
CA VAL A 459 33.75 69.84 10.71
C VAL A 459 33.93 68.45 10.12
N ASP A 460 35.17 68.00 9.96
CA ASP A 460 35.50 66.69 9.38
C ASP A 460 34.94 65.55 10.24
N ILE A 461 35.04 65.66 11.57
CA ILE A 461 34.41 64.72 12.51
C ILE A 461 32.89 64.75 12.38
N GLY A 462 32.27 65.94 12.30
CA GLY A 462 30.82 66.07 12.13
C GLY A 462 30.32 65.43 10.83
N GLN A 463 31.05 65.63 9.72
CA GLN A 463 30.75 65.01 8.43
C GLN A 463 30.97 63.49 8.45
N ALA A 464 32.06 63.01 9.06
CA ALA A 464 32.34 61.59 9.21
C ALA A 464 31.29 60.89 10.08
N LEU A 465 30.88 61.50 11.20
CA LEU A 465 29.81 61.00 12.06
C LEU A 465 28.47 60.94 11.32
N SER A 466 28.13 61.96 10.52
CA SER A 466 26.94 61.94 9.66
C SER A 466 27.04 60.84 8.58
N GLY A 467 28.22 60.61 8.01
CA GLY A 467 28.46 59.52 7.07
C GLY A 467 28.29 58.13 7.69
N ILE A 468 28.79 57.92 8.92
CA ILE A 468 28.63 56.67 9.67
C ILE A 468 27.16 56.41 9.99
N ASP A 469 26.42 57.44 10.39
CA ASP A 469 24.99 57.33 10.70
C ASP A 469 24.19 56.89 9.46
N LYS A 470 24.50 57.47 8.29
CA LYS A 470 23.95 57.05 7.00
C LYS A 470 24.29 55.61 6.65
N LEU A 471 25.52 55.14 6.94
CA LEU A 471 25.93 53.76 6.69
C LEU A 471 25.21 52.77 7.61
N LEU A 472 25.14 53.04 8.92
CA LEU A 472 24.41 52.21 9.88
C LEU A 472 22.92 52.12 9.51
N LYS A 473 22.33 53.23 9.09
CA LYS A 473 20.94 53.26 8.61
C LYS A 473 20.74 52.48 7.32
N SER A 474 21.69 52.56 6.38
CA SER A 474 21.60 51.81 5.10
C SER A 474 21.62 50.28 5.30
N GLN A 475 22.14 49.80 6.43
CA GLN A 475 22.20 48.38 6.78
C GLN A 475 21.08 47.92 7.72
N GLU A 476 20.32 48.84 8.31
CA GLU A 476 19.20 48.53 9.20
C GLU A 476 18.15 47.64 8.54
N LEU A 477 17.89 47.85 7.24
CA LEU A 477 16.96 47.03 6.47
C LEU A 477 17.43 45.57 6.39
N THR A 478 18.73 45.36 6.19
CA THR A 478 19.31 44.01 6.12
C THR A 478 19.24 43.33 7.49
N PHE A 479 19.53 44.04 8.58
CA PHE A 479 19.39 43.52 9.93
C PHE A 479 17.94 43.18 10.29
N ALA A 480 16.98 43.99 9.86
CA ALA A 480 15.55 43.73 10.05
C ALA A 480 15.10 42.45 9.31
N PHE A 481 15.56 42.23 8.06
CA PHE A 481 15.26 41.00 7.32
C PHE A 481 15.93 39.75 7.93
N VAL A 482 17.16 39.87 8.42
CA VAL A 482 17.85 38.76 9.11
C VAL A 482 17.11 38.35 10.39
N GLY A 483 16.51 39.30 11.11
CA GLY A 483 15.65 39.03 12.27
C GLY A 483 14.35 38.28 11.93
N LEU A 484 13.81 38.47 10.73
CA LEU A 484 12.56 37.84 10.27
C LEU A 484 12.75 36.40 9.77
N ALA A 485 13.95 36.04 9.29
CA ALA A 485 14.21 34.75 8.66
C ALA A 485 13.93 33.53 9.56
N PRO A 486 14.33 33.48 10.86
CA PRO A 486 14.01 32.36 11.73
C PRO A 486 12.50 32.12 11.89
N ALA A 487 11.70 33.18 11.95
CA ALA A 487 10.25 33.07 12.11
C ALA A 487 9.59 32.43 10.89
N LEU A 488 10.02 32.78 9.67
CA LEU A 488 9.52 32.20 8.42
C LEU A 488 9.85 30.70 8.29
N VAL A 489 11.05 30.30 8.73
CA VAL A 489 11.45 28.88 8.75
C VAL A 489 10.55 28.09 9.71
N ILE A 490 10.27 28.61 10.91
CA ILE A 490 9.39 27.95 11.88
C ILE A 490 7.97 27.80 11.34
N VAL A 491 7.41 28.85 10.73
CA VAL A 491 6.04 28.82 10.17
C VAL A 491 5.91 27.79 9.04
N THR A 492 6.89 27.73 8.13
CA THR A 492 6.85 26.77 7.02
C THR A 492 7.03 25.33 7.50
N LEU A 493 7.90 25.08 8.48
CA LEU A 493 8.10 23.75 9.05
C LEU A 493 6.86 23.27 9.82
N ALA A 494 6.28 24.14 10.65
CA ALA A 494 5.05 23.86 11.40
C ALA A 494 3.86 23.60 10.46
N GLY A 495 3.69 24.43 9.42
CA GLY A 495 2.65 24.24 8.41
C GLY A 495 2.78 22.91 7.66
N ARG A 496 4.01 22.50 7.31
CA ARG A 496 4.26 21.19 6.69
C ARG A 496 3.92 20.04 7.66
N TYR A 497 4.30 20.15 8.93
CA TYR A 497 4.02 19.13 9.95
C TYR A 497 2.51 18.95 10.19
N VAL A 498 1.77 20.04 10.41
CA VAL A 498 0.31 20.00 10.60
C VAL A 498 -0.38 19.41 9.36
N SER A 499 0.03 19.84 8.17
CA SER A 499 -0.56 19.34 6.93
C SER A 499 -0.29 17.85 6.66
N ARG A 500 0.80 17.28 7.21
CA ARG A 500 1.09 15.84 7.14
C ARG A 500 0.24 15.06 8.14
N LEU A 501 0.05 15.57 9.36
CA LEU A 501 -0.78 14.91 10.38
C LEU A 501 -2.25 14.85 9.96
N TRP A 502 -2.80 15.97 9.47
CA TRP A 502 -4.21 16.03 9.02
C TRP A 502 -4.45 15.17 7.78
N ARG A 503 -3.52 15.16 6.81
CA ARG A 503 -3.61 14.26 5.66
C ARG A 503 -3.37 12.80 6.04
N GLY A 504 -2.55 12.52 7.06
CA GLY A 504 -2.27 11.16 7.54
C GLY A 504 -3.43 10.50 8.28
N ALA A 505 -4.12 11.22 9.17
CA ALA A 505 -5.16 10.64 10.02
C ALA A 505 -6.44 10.25 9.27
N VAL A 506 -6.87 11.04 8.27
CA VAL A 506 -8.13 10.79 7.53
C VAL A 506 -7.91 9.83 6.33
N PHE A 507 -6.71 9.76 5.75
CA PHE A 507 -6.43 8.94 4.57
C PHE A 507 -5.73 7.59 4.83
N THR A 508 -5.23 7.32 6.05
CA THR A 508 -4.48 6.09 6.33
C THR A 508 -5.33 4.83 6.22
N GLN A 509 -6.56 4.82 6.75
CA GLN A 509 -7.40 3.62 6.76
C GLN A 509 -7.76 3.13 5.34
N GLY A 510 -7.96 4.05 4.39
CA GLY A 510 -8.21 3.73 2.98
C GLY A 510 -6.96 3.32 2.20
N ARG A 511 -5.79 3.91 2.53
CA ARG A 511 -4.52 3.65 1.82
C ARG A 511 -3.97 2.25 2.08
N PHE A 512 -4.05 1.74 3.31
CA PHE A 512 -3.60 0.37 3.62
C PHE A 512 -4.44 -0.70 2.93
N ALA A 513 -5.76 -0.52 2.89
CA ALA A 513 -6.65 -1.43 2.18
C ALA A 513 -6.39 -1.39 0.65
N ARG A 514 -6.16 -0.20 0.09
CA ARG A 514 -5.82 -0.02 -1.32
C ARG A 514 -4.43 -0.57 -1.66
N GLY A 515 -3.46 -0.43 -0.76
CA GLY A 515 -2.11 -0.98 -0.87
C GLY A 515 -2.11 -2.51 -0.93
N LYS A 516 -2.84 -3.19 -0.03
CA LYS A 516 -2.96 -4.66 -0.04
C LYS A 516 -3.59 -5.22 -1.33
N ARG A 517 -4.54 -4.49 -1.93
CA ARG A 517 -5.12 -4.89 -3.22
C ARG A 517 -4.13 -4.68 -4.37
N ARG A 518 -3.35 -3.60 -4.35
CA ARG A 518 -2.27 -3.36 -5.32
C ARG A 518 -1.18 -4.41 -5.24
N THR A 519 -0.79 -4.82 -4.03
CA THR A 519 0.21 -5.88 -3.84
C THR A 519 -0.30 -7.22 -4.39
N ALA A 520 -1.58 -7.52 -4.19
CA ALA A 520 -2.21 -8.73 -4.75
C ALA A 520 -2.22 -8.73 -6.29
N ALA A 521 -2.52 -7.59 -6.92
CA ALA A 521 -2.47 -7.45 -8.38
C ALA A 521 -1.03 -7.59 -8.91
N TRP A 522 -0.06 -6.98 -8.22
CA TRP A 522 1.35 -7.09 -8.55
C TRP A 522 1.88 -8.54 -8.43
N ASP A 523 1.52 -9.23 -7.34
CA ASP A 523 1.87 -10.64 -7.13
C ASP A 523 1.25 -11.55 -8.22
N ALA A 524 -0.01 -11.29 -8.61
CA ALA A 524 -0.67 -12.01 -9.70
C ALA A 524 0.03 -11.77 -11.05
N MET A 525 0.38 -10.53 -11.37
CA MET A 525 1.10 -10.17 -12.59
C MET A 525 2.46 -10.86 -12.69
N ARG A 526 3.25 -10.80 -11.60
CA ARG A 526 4.55 -11.48 -11.50
C ARG A 526 4.40 -13.00 -11.62
N ARG A 527 3.32 -13.57 -11.10
CA ARG A 527 3.04 -15.00 -11.21
C ARG A 527 2.74 -15.40 -12.64
N ILE A 528 1.93 -14.63 -13.37
CA ILE A 528 1.61 -14.87 -14.79
C ILE A 528 2.89 -14.89 -15.61
N GLU A 529 3.73 -13.85 -15.48
CA GLU A 529 5.01 -13.77 -16.17
C GLU A 529 5.90 -14.98 -15.84
N ARG A 530 6.01 -15.33 -14.55
CA ARG A 530 6.81 -16.48 -14.12
C ARG A 530 6.30 -17.79 -14.73
N ILE A 531 4.99 -18.06 -14.68
CA ILE A 531 4.38 -19.27 -15.25
C ILE A 531 4.65 -19.33 -16.75
N LEU A 532 4.43 -18.22 -17.46
CA LEU A 532 4.69 -18.12 -18.89
C LEU A 532 6.16 -18.32 -19.24
N VAL A 533 7.11 -18.01 -18.36
CA VAL A 533 8.55 -18.22 -18.62
C VAL A 533 9.02 -19.62 -18.22
N SER A 534 8.56 -20.17 -17.08
CA SER A 534 9.19 -21.32 -16.42
C SER A 534 8.62 -22.69 -16.79
N GLU A 535 7.40 -22.79 -17.33
CA GLU A 535 6.73 -24.09 -17.54
C GLU A 535 6.37 -24.35 -19.03
N PRO A 536 7.36 -24.43 -19.95
CA PRO A 536 7.09 -24.87 -21.31
C PRO A 536 6.84 -26.39 -21.37
N ARG A 537 5.86 -26.78 -22.18
CA ARG A 537 5.61 -28.15 -22.62
C ARG A 537 5.88 -28.19 -24.12
N THR A 538 6.74 -29.09 -24.57
CA THR A 538 6.93 -29.35 -26.01
C THR A 538 5.72 -30.12 -26.54
N GLY A 539 4.93 -29.47 -27.40
CA GLY A 539 3.84 -30.12 -28.12
C GLY A 539 4.34 -31.02 -29.25
N GLU A 540 3.46 -31.88 -29.76
CA GLU A 540 3.77 -32.88 -30.81
C GLU A 540 4.23 -32.25 -32.15
N MET A 541 3.92 -30.96 -32.38
CA MET A 541 4.35 -30.19 -33.56
C MET A 541 5.50 -29.20 -33.28
N GLY A 542 6.20 -29.30 -32.15
CA GLY A 542 7.28 -28.36 -31.80
C GLY A 542 6.79 -26.97 -31.36
N THR A 543 5.47 -26.78 -31.21
CA THR A 543 4.88 -25.63 -30.52
C THR A 543 5.16 -25.72 -29.02
N GLU A 544 5.69 -24.64 -28.44
CA GLU A 544 5.84 -24.50 -26.98
C GLU A 544 4.47 -24.21 -26.36
N GLU A 545 3.79 -25.28 -25.96
CA GLU A 545 2.51 -25.22 -25.25
C GLU A 545 2.72 -25.07 -23.74
N LEU A 546 1.68 -24.66 -23.02
CA LEU A 546 1.73 -24.60 -21.55
C LEU A 546 1.36 -25.97 -20.98
N SER A 547 1.98 -26.38 -19.86
CA SER A 547 1.52 -27.55 -19.13
C SER A 547 0.06 -27.35 -18.66
N ASN A 548 -0.74 -28.41 -18.52
CA ASN A 548 -2.14 -28.28 -18.08
C ASN A 548 -2.20 -27.51 -16.74
N ARG A 549 -1.35 -27.90 -15.79
CA ARG A 549 -1.20 -27.19 -14.52
C ARG A 549 -0.85 -25.70 -14.70
N ALA A 550 0.11 -25.37 -15.56
CA ALA A 550 0.49 -23.98 -15.87
C ALA A 550 -0.69 -23.19 -16.45
N SER A 551 -1.44 -23.79 -17.38
CA SER A 551 -2.60 -23.20 -18.01
C SER A 551 -3.71 -22.88 -17.00
N GLY A 552 -4.05 -23.82 -16.12
CA GLY A 552 -5.03 -23.58 -15.07
C GLY A 552 -4.55 -22.58 -14.02
N MET A 553 -3.26 -22.61 -13.64
CA MET A 553 -2.68 -21.60 -12.74
C MET A 553 -2.70 -20.19 -13.36
N LEU A 554 -2.46 -20.09 -14.67
CA LEU A 554 -2.58 -18.85 -15.42
C LEU A 554 -4.02 -18.35 -15.37
N LEU A 555 -4.99 -19.20 -15.66
CA LEU A 555 -6.41 -18.87 -15.61
C LEU A 555 -6.83 -18.33 -14.23
N ILE A 556 -6.45 -19.01 -13.15
CA ILE A 556 -6.70 -18.54 -11.77
C ILE A 556 -6.11 -17.13 -11.53
N SER A 557 -4.85 -16.93 -11.93
CA SER A 557 -4.16 -15.65 -11.71
C SER A 557 -4.72 -14.50 -12.55
N VAL A 558 -5.21 -14.78 -13.77
CA VAL A 558 -5.83 -13.81 -14.65
C VAL A 558 -7.23 -13.43 -14.14
N THR A 559 -8.02 -14.40 -13.66
CA THR A 559 -9.30 -14.11 -12.98
C THR A 559 -9.10 -13.25 -11.73
N ARG A 560 -7.99 -13.45 -11.00
CA ARG A 560 -7.62 -12.58 -9.88
C ARG A 560 -7.32 -11.14 -10.31
N LEU A 561 -6.70 -10.94 -11.48
CA LEU A 561 -6.53 -9.60 -12.05
C LEU A 561 -7.86 -8.98 -12.47
N ARG A 562 -8.77 -9.76 -13.07
CA ARG A 562 -10.13 -9.30 -13.40
C ARG A 562 -10.89 -8.83 -12.17
N THR A 563 -10.96 -9.68 -11.13
CA THR A 563 -11.64 -9.32 -9.86
C THR A 563 -11.01 -8.10 -9.20
N TYR A 564 -9.67 -7.93 -9.30
CA TYR A 564 -9.01 -6.70 -8.87
C TYR A 564 -9.49 -5.48 -9.67
N ALA A 565 -9.56 -5.58 -11.00
CA ALA A 565 -10.02 -4.50 -11.87
C ALA A 565 -11.46 -4.09 -11.57
N GLU A 566 -12.36 -5.06 -11.41
CA GLU A 566 -13.79 -4.81 -11.14
C GLU A 566 -14.03 -4.22 -9.74
N THR A 567 -13.27 -4.64 -8.73
CA THR A 567 -13.49 -4.21 -7.33
C THR A 567 -12.68 -2.99 -6.91
N SER A 568 -11.57 -2.71 -7.58
CA SER A 568 -10.59 -1.71 -7.14
C SER A 568 -10.43 -0.53 -8.10
N LEU A 569 -10.81 -0.67 -9.37
CA LEU A 569 -10.82 0.41 -10.33
C LEU A 569 -12.22 1.06 -10.43
N PRO A 570 -12.30 2.38 -10.67
CA PRO A 570 -13.58 3.06 -10.86
C PRO A 570 -14.33 2.51 -12.09
N THR A 571 -15.62 2.22 -11.91
CA THR A 571 -16.46 1.49 -12.88
C THR A 571 -16.58 2.16 -14.25
N SER A 572 -16.54 3.51 -14.31
CA SER A 572 -16.70 4.31 -15.53
C SER A 572 -15.38 4.89 -16.08
N SER A 573 -14.24 4.32 -15.69
CA SER A 573 -12.93 4.82 -16.15
C SER A 573 -12.43 4.05 -17.36
N ARG A 574 -11.92 4.78 -18.36
CA ARG A 574 -11.13 4.21 -19.48
C ARG A 574 -9.95 3.35 -19.02
N LEU A 575 -9.44 3.61 -17.81
CA LEU A 575 -8.38 2.78 -17.21
C LEU A 575 -8.88 1.37 -16.87
N ARG A 576 -10.13 1.24 -16.43
CA ARG A 576 -10.74 -0.07 -16.16
C ARG A 576 -10.99 -0.82 -17.47
N GLU A 577 -11.51 -0.13 -18.48
CA GLU A 577 -11.77 -0.70 -19.81
C GLU A 577 -10.47 -1.23 -20.44
N GLY A 578 -9.45 -0.38 -20.60
CA GLY A 578 -8.18 -0.82 -21.19
C GLY A 578 -7.47 -1.92 -20.39
N PHE A 579 -7.58 -1.91 -19.06
CA PHE A 579 -7.01 -2.98 -18.23
C PHE A 579 -7.78 -4.29 -18.40
N LEU A 580 -9.11 -4.25 -18.52
CA LEU A 580 -9.94 -5.42 -18.75
C LEU A 580 -9.76 -5.98 -20.18
N GLU A 581 -9.49 -5.14 -21.18
CA GLU A 581 -9.10 -5.55 -22.52
C GLU A 581 -7.78 -6.34 -22.50
N ASP A 582 -6.74 -5.81 -21.85
CA ASP A 582 -5.47 -6.52 -21.68
C ASP A 582 -5.63 -7.85 -20.91
N VAL A 583 -6.51 -7.88 -19.91
CA VAL A 583 -6.83 -9.12 -19.18
C VAL A 583 -7.58 -10.11 -20.07
N ALA A 584 -8.51 -9.65 -20.91
CA ALA A 584 -9.23 -10.50 -21.86
C ALA A 584 -8.28 -11.13 -22.90
N ASP A 585 -7.29 -10.37 -23.37
CA ASP A 585 -6.24 -10.88 -24.27
C ASP A 585 -5.47 -12.06 -23.63
N LEU A 586 -5.23 -12.03 -22.31
CA LEU A 586 -4.54 -13.12 -21.59
C LEU A 586 -5.41 -14.36 -21.37
N GLU A 587 -6.73 -14.17 -21.28
CA GLU A 587 -7.72 -15.25 -21.09
C GLU A 587 -7.98 -16.05 -22.36
N ASP A 588 -7.70 -15.47 -23.52
CA ASP A 588 -7.92 -16.13 -24.81
C ASP A 588 -7.13 -17.45 -24.89
N PRO A 589 -7.80 -18.62 -25.00
CA PRO A 589 -7.10 -19.90 -25.12
C PRO A 589 -6.44 -20.10 -26.48
N GLU A 590 -6.81 -19.36 -27.52
CA GLU A 590 -6.26 -19.51 -28.88
C GLU A 590 -4.89 -18.83 -29.00
N MET A 591 -4.70 -17.72 -28.29
CA MET A 591 -3.48 -16.92 -28.34
C MET A 591 -2.23 -17.73 -27.94
N PRO A 592 -1.14 -17.70 -28.74
CA PRO A 592 0.09 -18.41 -28.45
C PRO A 592 0.84 -17.80 -27.26
N ARG A 593 1.65 -18.62 -26.59
CA ARG A 593 2.46 -18.24 -25.41
C ARG A 593 3.27 -16.94 -25.61
N GLN A 594 3.90 -16.79 -26.78
CA GLN A 594 4.75 -15.63 -27.07
C GLN A 594 3.95 -14.32 -27.15
N GLU A 595 2.73 -14.37 -27.67
CA GLU A 595 1.85 -13.20 -27.72
C GLU A 595 1.35 -12.84 -26.34
N LYS A 596 0.99 -13.84 -25.51
CA LYS A 596 0.66 -13.61 -24.09
C LYS A 596 1.80 -12.94 -23.32
N LEU A 597 3.05 -13.32 -23.57
CA LEU A 597 4.22 -12.65 -22.98
C LEU A 597 4.31 -11.18 -23.41
N ARG A 598 4.04 -10.85 -24.68
CA ARG A 598 4.03 -9.45 -25.15
C ARG A 598 2.91 -8.63 -24.51
N VAL A 599 1.74 -9.23 -24.29
CA VAL A 599 0.63 -8.59 -23.54
C VAL A 599 1.07 -8.31 -22.10
N VAL A 600 1.74 -9.27 -21.45
CA VAL A 600 2.28 -9.09 -20.09
C VAL A 600 3.30 -7.95 -20.04
N GLU A 601 4.21 -7.88 -21.01
CA GLU A 601 5.17 -6.76 -21.12
C GLU A 601 4.46 -5.41 -21.33
N ARG A 602 3.44 -5.37 -22.20
CA ARG A 602 2.60 -4.18 -22.41
C ARG A 602 1.94 -3.74 -21.11
N MET A 603 1.35 -4.68 -20.36
CA MET A 603 0.72 -4.39 -19.07
C MET A 603 1.69 -3.84 -18.04
N TRP A 604 2.91 -4.39 -17.94
CA TRP A 604 3.95 -3.85 -17.05
C TRP A 604 4.31 -2.40 -17.38
N ARG A 605 4.44 -2.07 -18.69
CA ARG A 605 4.76 -0.71 -19.15
C ARG A 605 3.62 0.28 -18.93
N CYS A 606 2.39 -0.09 -19.31
CA CYS A 606 1.23 0.81 -19.28
C CYS A 606 0.68 1.00 -17.85
N TRP A 607 0.56 -0.09 -17.08
CA TRP A 607 -0.14 -0.05 -15.79
C TRP A 607 0.80 0.07 -14.59
N GLY A 608 2.07 -0.29 -14.72
CA GLY A 608 3.02 -0.28 -13.61
C GLY A 608 3.16 1.08 -12.92
N GLY A 609 3.23 2.17 -13.71
CA GLY A 609 3.24 3.54 -13.21
C GLY A 609 1.87 3.99 -12.68
N VAL A 610 0.81 3.76 -13.47
CA VAL A 610 -0.56 4.25 -13.19
C VAL A 610 -1.16 3.61 -11.93
N LEU A 611 -0.95 2.30 -11.74
CA LEU A 611 -1.43 1.56 -10.57
C LEU A 611 -0.48 1.68 -9.36
N GLY A 612 0.68 2.33 -9.54
CA GLY A 612 1.67 2.54 -8.50
C GLY A 612 2.37 1.26 -8.06
N TRP A 613 2.52 0.27 -8.94
CA TRP A 613 3.22 -0.98 -8.65
C TRP A 613 4.69 -0.75 -8.26
N GLY A 614 5.34 0.28 -8.84
CA GLY A 614 6.70 0.67 -8.43
C GLY A 614 6.82 1.13 -6.97
N HIS A 615 5.73 1.59 -6.35
CA HIS A 615 5.73 2.06 -4.96
C HIS A 615 5.42 0.93 -3.96
N VAL A 616 4.91 -0.20 -4.43
CA VAL A 616 4.62 -1.38 -3.61
C VAL A 616 5.91 -1.95 -3.00
N ALA A 617 7.02 -1.92 -3.75
CA ALA A 617 8.34 -2.33 -3.25
C ALA A 617 8.87 -1.40 -2.15
N ALA A 618 8.56 -0.10 -2.22
CA ALA A 618 8.99 0.88 -1.22
C ALA A 618 8.16 0.81 0.06
N GLU A 619 6.83 0.64 -0.04
CA GLU A 619 5.95 0.52 1.13
C GLU A 619 6.18 -0.79 1.92
N GLY A 620 6.66 -1.86 1.26
CA GLY A 620 7.01 -3.13 1.92
C GLY A 620 8.25 -3.08 2.81
N ILE A 621 9.14 -2.10 2.62
CA ILE A 621 10.38 -1.93 3.41
C ILE A 621 10.12 -1.10 4.68
N PHE A 622 9.14 -0.19 4.64
CA PHE A 622 8.82 0.73 5.75
C PHE A 622 7.57 0.36 6.54
N GLY A 623 6.90 -0.75 6.21
CA GLY A 623 5.74 -1.29 6.92
C GLY A 623 6.12 -2.35 7.95
N VAL A 624 6.98 -2.01 8.92
CA VAL A 624 7.22 -2.79 10.15
C VAL A 624 6.73 -1.98 11.34
#